data_AF-A0A529QJE9-F1
#
_entry.id   AF-A0A529QJE9-F1
#
_cell.length_a   1.000
_cell.length_b   1.000
_cell.length_c   1.000
_cell.angle_alpha   90.00
_cell.angle_beta   90.00
_cell.angle_gamma   90.00
#
_symmetry.space_group_name_H-M   'P 1'
#
loop_
_entity.id
_entity.type
_entity.pdbx_description
1 polymer ?
#
loop_
_entity_poly.entity_id
_entity_poly.type
_entity_poly.pdbx_seq_one_letter_code
_entity_poly.pdbx_strand_id
1 'polypeptide(L)'
;DWEFHQAVFRASGNPLFEQIIAAMYEMFHRFWEHPLGVRDFGHASFPYHRTIFERIAARDPGGARAEALKLIATVEDDLKRGAANLKLSDRR
;
A
#
# COMPACT_ATOMS: atom_id res chain seq x y z
N ASP A 1 7.91 -2.27 4.09
CA ASP A 1 6.56 -1.82 3.69
C ASP A 1 5.60 -1.90 4.88
N TRP A 2 5.15 -3.10 5.26
CA TRP A 2 4.18 -3.30 6.35
C TRP A 2 4.47 -2.54 7.67
N GLU A 3 5.69 -2.65 8.21
CA GLU A 3 6.06 -1.96 9.46
C GLU A 3 6.02 -0.43 9.34
N PHE A 4 6.30 0.10 8.14
CA PHE A 4 6.23 1.54 7.88
C PHE A 4 4.78 2.02 7.95
N HIS A 5 3.85 1.32 7.28
CA HIS A 5 2.42 1.67 7.34
C HIS A 5 1.91 1.63 8.78
N GLN A 6 2.25 0.59 9.55
CA GLN A 6 1.93 0.53 10.98
C GLN A 6 2.49 1.70 11.79
N ALA A 7 3.73 2.14 11.52
CA ALA A 7 4.31 3.29 12.19
C ALA A 7 3.55 4.58 11.88
N VAL A 8 3.11 4.77 10.62
CA VAL A 8 2.29 5.93 10.22
C VAL A 8 0.92 5.92 10.93
N PHE A 9 0.25 4.76 11.02
CA PHE A 9 -1.03 4.64 11.73
C PHE A 9 -0.88 4.95 13.22
N ARG A 10 0.14 4.39 13.88
CA ARG A 10 0.46 4.70 15.28
C ARG A 10 0.74 6.20 15.49
N ALA A 11 1.48 6.81 14.58
CA ALA A 11 1.82 8.23 14.64
C ALA A 11 0.61 9.15 14.52
N SER A 12 -0.53 8.67 14.01
CA SER A 12 -1.76 9.47 13.95
C SER A 12 -2.42 9.65 15.33
N GLY A 13 -2.02 8.87 16.35
CA GLY A 13 -2.60 8.89 17.68
C GLY A 13 -4.07 8.44 17.75
N ASN A 14 -4.60 7.84 16.67
CA ASN A 14 -5.97 7.35 16.62
C ASN A 14 -5.99 5.81 16.73
N PRO A 15 -6.35 5.25 17.89
CA PRO A 15 -6.30 3.81 18.13
C PRO A 15 -7.25 3.00 17.23
N LEU A 16 -8.25 3.65 16.61
CA LEU A 16 -9.15 2.98 15.66
C LEU A 16 -8.42 2.49 14.41
N PHE A 17 -7.37 3.18 13.95
CA PHE A 17 -6.63 2.73 12.77
C PHE A 17 -5.94 1.39 13.00
N GLU A 18 -5.32 1.20 14.16
CA GLU A 18 -4.71 -0.08 14.51
C GLU A 18 -5.74 -1.22 14.57
N GLN A 19 -6.92 -0.95 15.12
CA GLN A 19 -8.00 -1.95 15.20
C GLN A 19 -8.51 -2.35 13.82
N ILE A 20 -8.74 -1.37 12.93
CA ILE A 20 -9.19 -1.62 11.56
C ILE A 20 -8.15 -2.43 10.80
N ILE A 21 -6.88 -2.04 10.87
CA ILE A 21 -5.80 -2.72 10.16
C ILE A 21 -5.57 -4.13 10.71
N ALA A 22 -5.64 -4.31 12.04
CA ALA A 22 -5.54 -5.64 12.66
C ALA A 22 -6.69 -6.57 12.23
N ALA A 23 -7.93 -6.06 12.14
CA ALA A 23 -9.07 -6.84 11.68
C ALA A 23 -8.93 -7.28 10.21
N MET A 24 -8.26 -6.48 9.38
CA MET A 24 -7.99 -6.77 7.97
C MET A 24 -6.65 -7.49 7.73
N TYR A 25 -5.88 -7.77 8.79
CA TYR A 25 -4.50 -8.25 8.71
C TYR A 25 -4.35 -9.48 7.83
N GLU A 26 -5.08 -10.55 8.13
CA GLU A 26 -4.99 -11.82 7.39
C GLU A 26 -5.33 -11.66 5.91
N MET A 27 -6.30 -10.80 5.59
CA MET A 27 -6.69 -10.53 4.21
C MET A 27 -5.59 -9.76 3.48
N PHE A 28 -5.04 -8.72 4.10
CA PHE A 28 -3.92 -7.97 3.52
C PHE A 28 -2.66 -8.82 3.40
N HIS A 29 -2.33 -9.62 4.42
CA HIS A 29 -1.14 -10.45 4.45
C HIS A 29 -1.17 -11.47 3.31
N ARG A 30 -2.27 -12.23 3.18
CA ARG A 30 -2.44 -13.18 2.06
C ARG A 30 -2.42 -12.49 0.70
N PHE A 31 -3.02 -11.31 0.60
CA PHE A 31 -3.01 -10.54 -0.64
C PHE A 31 -1.59 -10.13 -1.05
N TRP A 32 -0.75 -9.73 -0.10
CA TRP A 32 0.65 -9.36 -0.34
C TRP A 32 1.57 -10.57 -0.56
N GLU A 33 1.27 -11.74 0.02
CA GLU A 33 2.03 -12.98 -0.21
C GLU A 33 1.73 -13.62 -1.58
N HIS A 34 0.50 -13.49 -2.07
CA HIS A 34 0.07 -14.02 -3.37
C HIS A 34 -0.54 -12.93 -4.27
N PRO A 35 0.26 -11.96 -4.73
CA PRO A 35 -0.26 -10.76 -5.37
C PRO A 35 -0.74 -11.04 -6.81
N LEU A 36 -1.96 -11.58 -6.98
CA LEU A 36 -2.69 -11.71 -8.26
C LEU A 36 -1.85 -12.14 -9.50
N GLY A 37 -0.78 -12.92 -9.31
CA GLY A 37 0.16 -13.30 -10.37
C GLY A 37 1.13 -12.21 -10.86
N VAL A 38 1.20 -11.05 -10.18
CA VAL A 38 2.14 -9.95 -10.45
C VAL A 38 3.39 -10.12 -9.59
N ARG A 39 4.49 -10.56 -10.19
CA ARG A 39 5.73 -10.91 -9.48
C ARG A 39 6.37 -9.74 -8.72
N ASP A 40 6.18 -8.52 -9.19
CA ASP A 40 6.80 -7.29 -8.66
C ASP A 40 5.78 -6.33 -8.02
N PHE A 41 4.65 -6.86 -7.55
CA PHE A 41 3.57 -6.07 -6.98
C PHE A 41 4.06 -5.14 -5.87
N GLY A 42 3.67 -3.87 -5.95
CA GLY A 42 4.00 -2.82 -5.00
C GLY A 42 5.45 -2.32 -5.09
N HIS A 43 6.32 -2.88 -5.94
CA HIS A 43 7.71 -2.43 -6.05
C HIS A 43 7.80 -0.95 -6.45
N ALA A 44 7.00 -0.52 -7.43
CA ALA A 44 6.96 0.88 -7.89
C ALA A 44 6.55 1.88 -6.79
N SER A 45 5.95 1.38 -5.70
CA SER A 45 5.49 2.18 -4.58
C SER A 45 6.60 2.53 -3.57
N PHE A 46 7.73 1.79 -3.59
CA PHE A 46 8.80 1.91 -2.60
C PHE A 46 9.40 3.33 -2.48
N PRO A 47 9.72 4.04 -3.57
CA PRO A 47 10.27 5.40 -3.47
C PRO A 47 9.38 6.37 -2.70
N TYR A 48 8.05 6.20 -2.78
CA TYR A 48 7.10 7.10 -2.13
C TYR A 48 7.05 6.93 -0.61
N HIS A 49 7.51 5.79 -0.07
CA HIS A 49 7.62 5.62 1.38
C HIS A 49 8.59 6.64 2.00
N ARG A 50 9.71 6.89 1.32
CA ARG A 50 10.70 7.89 1.73
C ARG A 50 10.10 9.29 1.68
N THR A 51 9.43 9.64 0.58
CA THR A 51 8.86 10.98 0.42
C THR A 51 7.72 11.22 1.41
N ILE A 52 6.87 10.23 1.69
CA ILE A 52 5.84 10.31 2.75
C ILE A 52 6.50 10.57 4.10
N PHE A 53 7.54 9.79 4.46
CA PHE A 53 8.26 9.97 5.72
C PHE A 53 8.79 11.40 5.87
N GLU A 54 9.45 11.93 4.84
CA GLU A 54 10.02 13.27 4.85
C GLU A 54 8.96 14.34 5.06
N ARG A 55 7.78 14.19 4.43
CA ARG A 55 6.65 15.12 4.61
C ARG A 55 6.05 15.05 6.00
N ILE A 56 5.90 13.84 6.56
CA ILE A 56 5.45 13.66 7.95
C ILE A 56 6.44 14.31 8.92
N ALA A 57 7.75 14.07 8.74
CA ALA A 57 8.80 14.65 9.59
C ALA A 57 8.82 16.18 9.50
N ALA A 58 8.56 16.76 8.33
CA ALA A 58 8.41 18.19 8.12
C ALA A 58 7.08 18.78 8.65
N ARG A 59 6.20 17.96 9.23
CA ARG A 59 4.83 18.34 9.64
C ARG A 59 4.01 18.94 8.50
N ASP A 60 4.18 18.40 7.30
CA ASP A 60 3.46 18.78 6.08
C ASP A 60 2.37 17.73 5.76
N PRO A 61 1.16 17.83 6.36
CA PRO A 61 0.11 16.85 6.14
C PRO A 61 -0.41 16.86 4.70
N GLY A 62 -0.41 18.02 4.04
CA GLY A 62 -0.85 18.16 2.65
C GLY A 62 0.10 17.43 1.69
N GLY A 63 1.40 17.65 1.86
CA GLY A 63 2.43 16.95 1.11
C GLY A 63 2.47 15.45 1.42
N ALA A 64 2.34 15.04 2.68
CA ALA A 64 2.30 13.62 3.05
C ALA A 64 1.13 12.90 2.37
N ARG A 65 -0.05 13.53 2.35
CA ARG A 65 -1.22 13.02 1.64
C ARG A 65 -0.98 12.94 0.12
N ALA A 66 -0.37 13.97 -0.48
CA ALA A 66 -0.10 13.99 -1.91
C ALA A 66 0.85 12.84 -2.32
N GLU A 67 1.91 12.59 -1.54
CA GLU A 67 2.84 11.47 -1.77
C GLU A 67 2.16 10.11 -1.55
N ALA A 68 1.30 9.98 -0.54
CA ALA A 68 0.52 8.76 -0.30
C ALA A 68 -0.42 8.42 -1.47
N LEU A 69 -1.02 9.42 -2.12
CA LEU A 69 -1.86 9.18 -3.30
C LEU A 69 -1.06 8.67 -4.50
N LYS A 70 0.20 9.07 -4.66
CA LYS A 70 1.09 8.53 -5.71
C LYS A 70 1.41 7.06 -5.44
N LEU A 71 1.71 6.72 -4.19
CA LEU A 71 1.89 5.33 -3.74
C LEU A 71 0.66 4.50 -4.11
N ILE A 72 -0.54 4.95 -3.73
CA ILE A 72 -1.81 4.25 -4.01
C ILE A 72 -2.02 4.05 -5.52
N ALA A 73 -1.71 5.05 -6.34
CA ALA A 73 -1.83 4.94 -7.79
C ALA A 73 -0.95 3.81 -8.38
N THR A 74 0.27 3.63 -7.87
CA THR A 74 1.12 2.50 -8.33
C THR A 74 0.55 1.14 -7.98
N VAL A 75 -0.06 1.01 -6.79
CA VAL A 75 -0.72 -0.23 -6.35
C VAL A 75 -1.98 -0.49 -7.19
N GLU A 76 -2.73 0.55 -7.55
CA GLU A 76 -3.89 0.45 -8.44
C GLU A 76 -3.49 -0.06 -9.83
N ASP A 77 -2.38 0.41 -10.39
CA ASP A 77 -1.87 -0.07 -11.67
C ASP A 77 -1.48 -1.54 -11.59
N ASP A 78 -0.83 -1.97 -10.51
CA ASP A 78 -0.49 -3.38 -10.29
C ASP A 78 -1.73 -4.27 -10.16
N LEU A 79 -2.79 -3.80 -9.49
CA LEU A 79 -4.09 -4.48 -9.44
C LEU A 79 -4.68 -4.66 -10.84
N LYS A 80 -4.64 -3.62 -11.69
CA LYS A 80 -5.12 -3.70 -13.07
C LYS A 80 -4.30 -4.70 -13.89
N ARG A 81 -2.97 -4.73 -13.72
CA ARG A 81 -2.08 -5.72 -14.35
C ARG A 81 -2.45 -7.15 -13.93
N GLY A 82 -2.61 -7.38 -12.62
CA GLY A 82 -2.98 -8.70 -12.07
C GLY A 82 -4.34 -9.18 -12.57
N ALA A 83 -5.35 -8.31 -12.56
CA ALA A 83 -6.68 -8.62 -13.08
C ALA A 83 -6.67 -8.98 -14.58
N ALA A 84 -5.83 -8.32 -15.38
CA ALA A 84 -5.65 -8.66 -16.80
C ALA A 84 -5.00 -10.04 -16.98
N ASN A 85 -3.99 -10.38 -16.16
CA ASN A 85 -3.32 -11.68 -16.21
C ASN A 85 -4.28 -12.84 -15.87
N LEU A 86 -5.16 -12.67 -14.89
CA LEU A 86 -6.18 -13.66 -14.54
C LEU A 86 -7.15 -13.91 -15.70
N LYS A 87 -7.66 -12.85 -16.35
CA LYS A 87 -8.55 -12.96 -17.52
C LYS A 87 -7.90 -13.67 -18.72
N LEU A 88 -6.59 -13.57 -18.88
CA LEU A 88 -5.85 -14.28 -19.92
C LEU A 88 -5.66 -15.76 -19.60
N SER A 89 -5.56 -16.08 -18.30
CA SER A 89 -5.39 -17.45 -17.81
C SER A 89 -6.69 -18.25 -17.97
N ASP A 90 -7.84 -17.64 -17.70
CA ASP A 90 -9.18 -18.27 -17.85
C ASP A 90 -9.61 -18.52 -19.31
N ARG A 91 -8.89 -17.97 -20.29
CA ARG A 91 -9.19 -18.10 -21.74
C ARG A 91 -8.38 -19.20 -22.44
N ARG A 92 -7.49 -19.89 -21.74
CA ARG A 92 -6.67 -21.00 -22.25
C ARG A 92 -7.20 -22.32 -21.75
#